data_AF-A0A0J1BP24-F1
#
_entry.id   AF-A0A0J1BP24-F1
#
_cell.length_a   1.000
_cell.length_b   1.000
_cell.length_c   1.000
_cell.angle_alpha   90.00
_cell.angle_beta   90.00
_cell.angle_gamma   90.00
#
_symmetry.space_group_name_H-M   'P 1'
#
loop_
_entity.id
_entity.type
_entity.pdbx_description
1 polymer ?
#
loop_
_entity_poly.entity_id
_entity_poly.type
_entity_poly.pdbx_seq_one_letter_code
_entity_poly.pdbx_strand_id
1 'polypeptide(L)'
;MSEDIQQNTATATQVKLAPSGPWSGPKRFGFRVLFIFMLAMCIPFSSNWYKNLFTLDWTRPHYRDLYDIARFQPAFVSLFSGKRNRDITDATGANDHEAKKKKTGQKGEPAELKKEKSANQSATGMPPKSGFLIDYIDWGIALLIGLIGALIWSAFDRRSKSYPILYYWIRVVVRYRAGIGIIGFGFTKLFPTQMPFPSLGLLNTNFGDFTAQKIYWLSVGIVPWYQVFGGVVEILAGTLLLFRKTTTFGAILLIAALGDITFVNYAYDGGVHVYAFYFVVLGLFLAADDFPKLYNLLILERYTVPFRIYPDFRKPLLKYTRIGLKVLTFVIFFGIMTYTEIINFKYDPYKQPATAGVRNLRGNYRVSEFKINGVDIPYNPLDSTRWQEATFENWSTLTFRVNRPVLVDPSNGGGSPMRDIQRTFEISGVAGGQRAFHYYADTLDKVLYLQDKNVMALRNVKTADTSGIKDSSSVNWISQSAWKNIGDENKMIDRWAWSTRRDREFAEKPRDLKRNRMVLKYQTTDGSSIILYGKNENSDSIYVVLNRYERKYVLPKSSLNAGKY
;
A
#
# COMPACT_ATOMS: atom_id res chain seq x y z
N MET A 1 17.03 -21.85 -65.54
CA MET A 1 17.36 -21.56 -64.13
C MET A 1 16.06 -21.58 -63.34
N SER A 2 15.43 -22.76 -63.26
CA SER A 2 14.03 -22.90 -62.82
C SER A 2 13.66 -24.37 -62.60
N GLU A 3 14.57 -25.16 -62.00
CA GLU A 3 14.27 -26.53 -61.55
C GLU A 3 14.89 -26.88 -60.18
N ASP A 4 15.86 -26.11 -59.66
CA ASP A 4 16.54 -26.42 -58.37
C ASP A 4 15.85 -25.91 -57.09
N ILE A 5 14.64 -25.32 -57.18
CA ILE A 5 13.95 -24.78 -55.98
C ILE A 5 12.92 -25.76 -55.39
N GLN A 6 12.62 -26.88 -56.05
CA GLN A 6 11.54 -27.79 -55.60
C GLN A 6 11.96 -29.07 -54.85
N GLN A 7 13.24 -29.29 -54.53
CA GLN A 7 13.67 -30.51 -53.83
C GLN A 7 14.15 -30.35 -52.38
N ASN A 8 14.16 -29.15 -51.80
CA ASN A 8 14.64 -28.95 -50.42
C ASN A 8 13.56 -28.88 -49.32
N THR A 9 12.32 -29.28 -49.60
CA THR A 9 11.22 -29.25 -48.61
C THR A 9 10.92 -30.58 -47.91
N ALA A 10 11.80 -31.58 -48.05
CA ALA A 10 11.56 -32.93 -47.52
C ALA A 10 12.75 -33.50 -46.73
N THR A 11 13.24 -32.79 -45.71
CA THR A 11 13.94 -33.42 -44.57
C THR A 11 14.07 -32.43 -43.41
N ALA A 12 12.94 -32.07 -42.80
CA ALA A 12 12.97 -31.61 -41.42
C ALA A 12 13.31 -32.83 -40.56
N THR A 13 14.61 -33.13 -40.43
CA THR A 13 15.15 -34.12 -39.52
C THR A 13 14.55 -33.84 -38.15
N GLN A 14 13.60 -34.68 -37.72
CA GLN A 14 13.16 -34.70 -36.34
C GLN A 14 14.41 -34.95 -35.51
N VAL A 15 14.96 -33.90 -34.91
CA VAL A 15 15.95 -34.04 -33.84
C VAL A 15 15.22 -34.81 -32.74
N LYS A 16 15.43 -36.12 -32.73
CA LYS A 16 15.01 -37.05 -31.68
C LYS A 16 15.81 -36.67 -30.45
N LEU A 17 15.34 -35.65 -29.73
CA LEU A 17 15.84 -35.32 -28.40
C LEU A 17 15.71 -36.59 -27.56
N ALA A 18 16.85 -37.06 -27.02
CA ALA A 18 16.91 -38.22 -26.17
C ALA A 18 15.78 -38.14 -25.12
N PRO A 19 15.01 -39.23 -24.89
CA PRO A 19 13.99 -39.23 -23.86
C PRO A 19 14.70 -38.86 -22.56
N SER A 20 14.35 -37.72 -21.96
CA SER A 20 14.90 -37.35 -20.66
C SER A 20 14.64 -38.52 -19.72
N GLY A 21 15.70 -39.16 -19.23
CA GLY A 21 15.59 -40.30 -18.32
C GLY A 21 14.65 -39.99 -17.14
N PRO A 22 14.07 -41.01 -16.51
CA PRO A 22 13.18 -40.80 -15.37
C PRO A 22 13.88 -39.92 -14.32
N TRP A 23 13.16 -38.91 -13.80
CA TRP A 23 13.74 -37.97 -12.83
C TRP A 23 14.33 -38.72 -11.63
N SER A 24 15.53 -38.32 -11.21
CA SER A 24 16.17 -38.88 -10.01
C SER A 24 15.28 -38.68 -8.78
N GLY A 25 15.43 -39.55 -7.77
CA GLY A 25 14.67 -39.45 -6.51
C GLY A 25 14.72 -38.06 -5.87
N PRO A 26 15.92 -37.46 -5.68
CA PRO A 26 16.06 -36.11 -5.15
C PRO A 26 15.37 -35.04 -6.01
N LYS A 27 15.45 -35.14 -7.35
CA LYS A 27 14.79 -34.20 -8.27
C LYS A 27 13.27 -34.26 -8.16
N ARG A 28 12.70 -35.47 -8.02
CA ARG A 28 11.26 -35.67 -7.80
C ARG A 28 10.82 -35.07 -6.47
N PHE A 29 11.55 -35.36 -5.40
CA PHE A 29 11.24 -34.81 -4.08
C PHE A 29 11.32 -33.28 -4.07
N GLY A 30 12.41 -32.71 -4.59
CA GLY A 30 12.58 -31.25 -4.69
C GLY A 30 11.47 -30.58 -5.49
N PHE A 31 11.03 -31.19 -6.60
CA PHE A 31 9.86 -30.68 -7.34
C PHE A 31 8.58 -30.74 -6.52
N ARG A 32 8.31 -31.84 -5.79
CA ARG A 32 7.10 -31.96 -4.95
C ARG A 32 7.07 -30.85 -3.90
N VAL A 33 8.21 -30.59 -3.24
CA VAL A 33 8.36 -29.49 -2.28
C VAL A 33 8.06 -28.16 -2.96
N LEU A 34 8.74 -27.87 -4.08
CA LEU A 34 8.59 -26.61 -4.82
C LEU A 34 7.16 -26.41 -5.35
N PHE A 35 6.52 -27.46 -5.82
CA PHE A 35 5.15 -27.42 -6.34
C PHE A 35 4.17 -27.02 -5.24
N ILE A 36 4.21 -27.70 -4.09
CA ILE A 36 3.34 -27.40 -2.95
C ILE A 36 3.66 -26.02 -2.37
N PHE A 37 4.93 -25.67 -2.23
CA PHE A 37 5.36 -24.34 -1.79
C PHE A 37 4.80 -23.25 -2.73
N MET A 38 4.95 -23.40 -4.04
CA MET A 38 4.44 -22.41 -5.00
C MET A 38 2.91 -22.31 -5.00
N LEU A 39 2.19 -23.42 -4.78
CA LEU A 39 0.75 -23.38 -4.56
C LEU A 39 0.39 -22.63 -3.28
N ALA A 40 1.08 -22.91 -2.17
CA ALA A 40 0.91 -22.21 -0.91
C ALA A 40 1.19 -20.70 -1.05
N MET A 41 2.14 -20.33 -1.90
CA MET A 41 2.48 -18.94 -2.21
C MET A 41 1.47 -18.26 -3.14
N CYS A 42 0.75 -18.99 -3.99
CA CYS A 42 -0.08 -18.45 -5.06
C CYS A 42 -1.59 -18.69 -4.89
N ILE A 43 -2.03 -19.28 -3.78
CA ILE A 43 -3.45 -19.50 -3.48
C ILE A 43 -3.79 -18.79 -2.16
N PRO A 44 -4.88 -18.00 -2.09
CA PRO A 44 -5.33 -17.40 -0.84
C PRO A 44 -5.84 -18.48 0.12
N PHE A 45 -5.38 -18.43 1.38
CA PHE A 45 -5.89 -19.31 2.46
C PHE A 45 -6.84 -18.59 3.42
N SER A 46 -7.06 -17.29 3.22
CA SER A 46 -7.95 -16.47 4.05
C SER A 46 -9.40 -16.60 3.56
N SER A 47 -10.31 -17.00 4.45
CA SER A 47 -11.76 -17.04 4.17
C SER A 47 -12.32 -15.65 3.81
N ASN A 48 -11.79 -14.58 4.41
CA ASN A 48 -12.18 -13.20 4.09
C ASN A 48 -11.90 -12.84 2.63
N TRP A 49 -10.81 -13.35 2.05
CA TRP A 49 -10.50 -13.09 0.65
C TRP A 49 -11.59 -13.65 -0.27
N TYR A 50 -12.03 -14.89 -0.03
CA TYR A 50 -13.12 -15.50 -0.80
C TYR A 50 -14.46 -14.82 -0.54
N LYS A 51 -14.74 -14.43 0.72
CA LYS A 51 -15.94 -13.65 1.04
C LYS A 51 -15.98 -12.37 0.20
N ASN A 52 -14.89 -11.59 0.21
CA ASN A 52 -14.79 -10.36 -0.56
C ASN A 52 -14.95 -10.59 -2.07
N LEU A 53 -14.38 -11.67 -2.62
CA LEU A 53 -14.51 -12.02 -4.03
C LEU A 53 -15.97 -12.33 -4.42
N PHE A 54 -16.68 -13.12 -3.60
CA PHE A 54 -18.04 -13.56 -3.92
C PHE A 54 -19.13 -12.55 -3.53
N THR A 55 -18.84 -11.62 -2.62
CA THR A 55 -19.77 -10.53 -2.23
C THR A 55 -19.49 -9.22 -2.96
N LEU A 56 -18.58 -9.21 -3.94
CA LEU A 56 -18.26 -8.01 -4.70
C LEU A 56 -19.44 -7.60 -5.58
N ASP A 57 -19.91 -6.37 -5.39
CA ASP A 57 -20.89 -5.77 -6.29
C ASP A 57 -20.18 -5.13 -7.50
N TRP A 58 -20.34 -5.78 -8.64
CA TRP A 58 -19.73 -5.37 -9.92
C TRP A 58 -20.40 -4.17 -10.58
N THR A 59 -21.53 -3.67 -10.06
CA THR A 59 -22.23 -2.51 -10.62
C THR A 59 -21.55 -1.19 -10.31
N ARG A 60 -20.94 -1.08 -9.10
CA ARG A 60 -20.20 0.11 -8.62
C ARG A 60 -18.90 -0.30 -7.91
N PRO A 61 -17.96 -0.95 -8.63
CA PRO A 61 -16.72 -1.45 -8.02
C PRO A 61 -15.79 -0.31 -7.64
N HIS A 62 -15.05 -0.48 -6.55
CA HIS A 62 -13.94 0.40 -6.21
C HIS A 62 -12.61 -0.22 -6.69
N TYR A 63 -11.62 0.60 -7.05
CA TYR A 63 -10.31 0.08 -7.51
C TYR A 63 -9.70 -0.90 -6.51
N ARG A 64 -9.91 -0.58 -5.22
CA ARG A 64 -9.39 -1.37 -4.10
C ARG A 64 -9.98 -2.77 -4.04
N ASP A 65 -11.21 -2.98 -4.51
CA ASP A 65 -11.81 -4.32 -4.52
C ASP A 65 -11.06 -5.26 -5.48
N LEU A 66 -10.73 -4.77 -6.67
CA LEU A 66 -9.92 -5.51 -7.66
C LEU A 66 -8.48 -5.67 -7.19
N TYR A 67 -7.94 -4.62 -6.57
CA TYR A 67 -6.60 -4.62 -6.02
C TYR A 67 -6.46 -5.63 -4.88
N ASP A 68 -7.43 -5.77 -3.99
CA ASP A 68 -7.41 -6.73 -2.88
C ASP A 68 -7.49 -8.19 -3.39
N ILE A 69 -8.20 -8.43 -4.49
CA ILE A 69 -8.19 -9.72 -5.20
C ILE A 69 -6.78 -10.03 -5.73
N ALA A 70 -6.11 -9.03 -6.31
CA ALA A 70 -4.76 -9.17 -6.88
C ALA A 70 -3.64 -9.24 -5.82
N ARG A 71 -3.82 -8.54 -4.69
CA ARG A 71 -2.81 -8.28 -3.67
C ARG A 71 -2.99 -9.15 -2.43
N PHE A 72 -2.99 -10.47 -2.61
CA PHE A 72 -2.87 -11.39 -1.48
C PHE A 72 -1.46 -11.98 -1.40
N GLN A 73 -0.94 -12.17 -0.20
CA GLN A 73 0.22 -12.99 0.06
C GLN A 73 -0.14 -14.03 1.12
N PRO A 74 0.67 -15.08 1.30
CA PRO A 74 0.41 -16.03 2.36
C PRO A 74 0.41 -15.35 3.71
N ALA A 75 -0.60 -15.66 4.53
CA ALA A 75 -0.80 -15.11 5.87
C ALA A 75 -1.16 -16.27 6.81
N PHE A 76 -0.26 -17.24 6.92
CA PHE A 76 -0.44 -18.44 7.73
C PHE A 76 -0.41 -18.12 9.23
N VAL A 77 0.37 -17.13 9.66
CA VAL A 77 0.38 -16.70 11.06
C VAL A 77 -0.98 -16.19 11.50
N SER A 78 -1.67 -15.37 10.68
CA SER A 78 -3.02 -14.91 11.04
C SER A 78 -4.03 -16.07 11.05
N LEU A 79 -3.89 -17.00 10.12
CA LEU A 79 -4.72 -18.21 10.04
C LEU A 79 -4.59 -19.09 11.29
N PHE A 80 -3.37 -19.34 11.78
CA PHE A 80 -3.12 -20.22 12.91
C PHE A 80 -3.23 -19.54 14.29
N SER A 81 -3.09 -18.21 14.36
CA SER A 81 -3.15 -17.46 15.62
C SER A 81 -4.56 -17.04 16.03
N GLY A 82 -5.59 -17.27 15.20
CA GLY A 82 -6.99 -16.96 15.52
C GLY A 82 -7.31 -15.47 15.71
N LYS A 83 -6.36 -14.56 15.45
CA LYS A 83 -6.64 -13.12 15.39
C LYS A 83 -7.62 -12.89 14.24
N ARG A 84 -8.76 -12.21 14.49
CA ARG A 84 -9.63 -11.71 13.41
C ARG A 84 -8.71 -11.06 12.39
N ASN A 85 -8.72 -11.58 11.16
CA ASN A 85 -7.99 -11.01 10.03
C ASN A 85 -8.28 -9.51 10.02
N ARG A 86 -7.37 -8.70 10.56
CA ARG A 86 -7.19 -7.33 10.07
C ARG A 86 -6.78 -7.58 8.63
N ASP A 87 -7.60 -7.11 7.71
CA ASP A 87 -7.38 -7.31 6.29
C ASP A 87 -5.91 -7.02 5.98
N ILE A 88 -5.34 -7.80 5.05
CA ILE A 88 -3.99 -7.60 4.50
C ILE A 88 -3.81 -6.14 3.99
N THR A 89 -4.91 -5.39 3.89
CA THR A 89 -5.01 -3.97 3.57
C THR A 89 -4.56 -3.00 4.68
N ASP A 90 -4.53 -3.43 5.94
CA ASP A 90 -4.03 -2.64 7.09
C ASP A 90 -2.51 -2.85 7.34
N ALA A 91 -1.84 -3.73 6.57
CA ALA A 91 -0.49 -4.19 6.84
C ALA A 91 0.58 -3.70 5.85
N THR A 92 0.58 -2.40 5.52
CA THR A 92 1.84 -1.77 5.08
C THR A 92 2.15 -0.57 5.93
N GLY A 93 2.90 -0.85 7.00
CA GLY A 93 3.61 0.10 7.83
C GLY A 93 3.35 0.01 9.34
N ALA A 94 2.57 -0.95 9.83
CA ALA A 94 2.49 -1.24 11.27
C ALA A 94 2.47 -2.75 11.52
N ASN A 95 3.65 -3.35 11.64
CA ASN A 95 3.81 -4.69 12.19
C ASN A 95 3.53 -4.63 13.71
N ASP A 96 2.26 -4.80 14.11
CA ASP A 96 1.89 -5.09 15.51
C ASP A 96 2.29 -6.55 15.84
N HIS A 97 3.60 -6.83 15.88
CA HIS A 97 4.12 -7.97 16.62
C HIS A 97 4.33 -7.51 18.06
N GLU A 98 3.38 -7.82 18.93
CA GLU A 98 3.64 -7.87 20.37
C GLU A 98 4.84 -8.78 20.61
N ALA A 99 6.01 -8.18 20.80
CA ALA A 99 7.09 -8.85 21.51
C ALA A 99 6.56 -9.06 22.94
N LYS A 100 5.99 -10.24 23.20
CA LYS A 100 5.90 -10.75 24.57
C LYS A 100 7.32 -10.66 25.12
N LYS A 101 7.58 -9.68 26.00
CA LYS A 101 8.78 -9.66 26.85
C LYS A 101 8.77 -10.98 27.63
N LYS A 102 9.44 -12.00 27.12
CA LYS A 102 9.98 -13.05 27.97
C LYS A 102 10.93 -12.32 28.91
N LYS A 103 10.63 -12.34 30.20
CA LYS A 103 11.60 -12.03 31.27
C LYS A 103 12.68 -13.10 31.20
N THR A 104 13.62 -12.99 30.27
CA THR A 104 14.91 -13.66 30.38
C THR A 104 15.81 -12.71 31.15
N GLY A 105 16.10 -13.09 32.40
CA GLY A 105 17.06 -12.38 33.24
C GLY A 105 18.45 -12.48 32.61
N GLN A 106 18.87 -11.42 31.93
CA GLN A 106 20.29 -11.16 31.72
C GLN A 106 20.74 -10.18 32.81
N LYS A 107 21.54 -10.70 33.74
CA LYS A 107 22.32 -9.93 34.70
C LYS A 107 23.39 -9.14 33.95
N GLY A 108 23.57 -7.88 34.34
CA GLY A 108 24.78 -7.12 34.05
C GLY A 108 24.62 -5.95 33.07
N GLU A 109 23.85 -4.93 33.44
CA GLU A 109 24.07 -3.56 32.94
C GLU A 109 23.39 -2.55 33.89
N PRO A 110 24.05 -1.43 34.29
CA PRO A 110 23.50 -0.49 35.25
C PRO A 110 22.18 0.14 34.77
N ALA A 111 21.20 0.22 35.68
CA ALA A 111 19.84 0.67 35.38
C ALA A 111 19.73 2.14 34.93
N GLU A 112 20.74 2.97 35.21
CA GLU A 112 20.79 4.39 34.82
C GLU A 112 21.09 4.59 33.32
N LEU A 113 21.99 3.80 32.74
CA LEU A 113 22.29 3.83 31.29
C LEU A 113 21.09 3.39 30.42
N LYS A 114 20.23 2.52 30.96
CA LYS A 114 18.95 2.16 30.31
C LYS A 114 17.90 3.26 30.42
N LYS A 115 17.86 4.01 31.52
CA LYS A 115 16.95 5.16 31.68
C LYS A 115 17.32 6.30 30.74
N GLU A 116 18.60 6.61 30.57
CA GLU A 116 19.04 7.68 29.66
C GLU A 116 18.84 7.31 28.18
N LYS A 117 19.21 6.09 27.76
CA LYS A 117 18.95 5.62 26.39
C LYS A 117 17.46 5.50 26.07
N SER A 118 16.64 5.07 27.03
CA SER A 118 15.18 4.97 26.86
C SER A 118 14.48 6.32 26.92
N ALA A 119 14.99 7.30 27.67
CA ALA A 119 14.45 8.66 27.71
C ALA A 119 14.72 9.41 26.40
N ASN A 120 15.93 9.29 25.84
CA ASN A 120 16.25 9.91 24.54
C ASN A 120 15.57 9.21 23.34
N GLN A 121 15.31 7.90 23.39
CA GLN A 121 14.50 7.22 22.37
C GLN A 121 13.01 7.58 22.43
N SER A 122 12.52 8.05 23.59
CA SER A 122 11.09 8.39 23.78
C SER A 122 10.69 9.76 23.24
N ALA A 123 11.65 10.65 22.98
CA ALA A 123 11.40 12.01 22.52
C ALA A 123 11.18 12.13 21.00
N THR A 124 11.62 11.14 20.21
CA THR A 124 11.54 11.11 18.73
C THR A 124 11.21 9.72 18.17
N GLY A 125 10.69 8.83 19.02
CA GLY A 125 10.73 7.37 18.86
C GLY A 125 10.02 6.79 17.65
N MET A 126 10.78 6.54 16.59
CA MET A 126 10.43 5.53 15.59
C MET A 126 10.26 4.18 16.31
N PRO A 127 9.19 3.41 16.05
CA PRO A 127 9.01 2.10 16.68
C PRO A 127 10.15 1.14 16.31
N PRO A 128 10.47 0.15 17.17
CA PRO A 128 11.55 -0.79 16.92
C PRO A 128 11.28 -1.61 15.64
N LYS A 129 12.30 -1.73 14.79
CA LYS A 129 12.22 -2.51 13.55
C LYS A 129 12.02 -4.00 13.84
N SER A 130 11.15 -4.66 13.06
CA SER A 130 11.04 -6.12 13.09
C SER A 130 12.33 -6.76 12.55
N GLY A 131 12.70 -7.92 13.10
CA GLY A 131 13.86 -8.66 12.61
C GLY A 131 13.57 -9.30 11.25
N PHE A 132 14.56 -9.36 10.36
CA PHE A 132 14.45 -9.91 9.00
C PHE A 132 13.73 -11.27 8.94
N LEU A 133 14.07 -12.20 9.84
CA LEU A 133 13.46 -13.54 9.86
C LEU A 133 11.96 -13.51 10.23
N ILE A 134 11.52 -12.51 11.00
CA ILE A 134 10.12 -12.37 11.41
C ILE A 134 9.28 -11.97 10.18
N ASP A 135 9.80 -11.09 9.34
CA ASP A 135 9.10 -10.61 8.14
C ASP A 135 8.80 -11.74 7.13
N TYR A 136 9.59 -12.82 7.13
CA TYR A 136 9.44 -13.96 6.22
C TYR A 136 8.84 -15.22 6.85
N ILE A 137 8.29 -15.11 8.06
CA ILE A 137 7.82 -16.28 8.82
C ILE A 137 6.73 -17.07 8.06
N ASP A 138 5.83 -16.37 7.34
CA ASP A 138 4.79 -17.01 6.52
C ASP A 138 5.37 -17.82 5.36
N TRP A 139 6.51 -17.40 4.81
CA TRP A 139 7.20 -18.16 3.75
C TRP A 139 7.90 -19.39 4.34
N GLY A 140 8.44 -19.27 5.56
CA GLY A 140 8.96 -20.40 6.32
C GLY A 140 7.88 -21.45 6.59
N ILE A 141 6.68 -21.02 6.99
CA ILE A 141 5.52 -21.91 7.17
C ILE A 141 5.11 -22.54 5.83
N ALA A 142 5.05 -21.76 4.75
CA ALA A 142 4.76 -22.28 3.41
C ALA A 142 5.77 -23.36 2.99
N LEU A 143 7.06 -23.15 3.28
CA LEU A 143 8.13 -24.12 2.99
C LEU A 143 7.97 -25.40 3.82
N LEU A 144 7.63 -25.26 5.10
CA LEU A 144 7.35 -26.41 5.98
C LEU A 144 6.15 -27.23 5.47
N ILE A 145 5.06 -26.56 5.06
CA ILE A 145 3.92 -27.21 4.40
C ILE A 145 4.38 -27.93 3.13
N GLY A 146 5.25 -27.30 2.33
CA GLY A 146 5.86 -27.91 1.15
C GLY A 146 6.65 -29.18 1.46
N LEU A 147 7.48 -29.16 2.50
CA LEU A 147 8.27 -30.31 2.94
C LEU A 147 7.40 -31.46 3.43
N ILE A 148 6.46 -31.19 4.34
CA ILE A 148 5.54 -32.21 4.89
C ILE A 148 4.67 -32.78 3.77
N GLY A 149 4.08 -31.92 2.93
CA GLY A 149 3.26 -32.35 1.81
C GLY A 149 4.04 -33.17 0.78
N ALA A 150 5.31 -32.85 0.55
CA ALA A 150 6.16 -33.64 -0.34
C ALA A 150 6.52 -35.01 0.23
N LEU A 151 6.70 -35.14 1.54
CA LEU A 151 6.89 -36.42 2.23
C LEU A 151 5.63 -37.29 2.10
N ILE A 152 4.46 -36.72 2.37
CA ILE A 152 3.16 -37.38 2.21
C ILE A 152 2.97 -37.83 0.75
N TRP A 153 3.16 -36.93 -0.21
CA TRP A 153 3.07 -37.25 -1.63
C TRP A 153 4.06 -38.36 -2.01
N SER A 154 5.28 -38.36 -1.45
CA SER A 154 6.27 -39.40 -1.73
C SER A 154 5.93 -40.77 -1.14
N ALA A 155 5.23 -40.81 -0.02
CA ALA A 155 4.74 -42.06 0.56
C ALA A 155 3.67 -42.73 -0.32
N PHE A 156 2.74 -41.92 -0.86
CA PHE A 156 1.59 -42.41 -1.62
C PHE A 156 1.85 -42.59 -3.13
N ASP A 157 2.64 -41.72 -3.75
CA ASP A 157 2.91 -41.77 -5.19
C ASP A 157 4.25 -42.44 -5.50
N ARG A 158 4.20 -43.74 -5.79
CA ARG A 158 5.37 -44.56 -6.15
C ARG A 158 5.57 -44.70 -7.66
N ARG A 159 4.63 -44.28 -8.53
CA ARG A 159 4.64 -44.61 -9.97
C ARG A 159 4.21 -43.49 -10.94
N SER A 160 3.79 -42.30 -10.50
CA SER A 160 3.25 -41.30 -11.45
C SER A 160 4.31 -40.74 -12.41
N LYS A 161 3.91 -40.59 -13.68
CA LYS A 161 4.73 -40.06 -14.80
C LYS A 161 4.34 -38.63 -15.20
N SER A 162 3.51 -37.94 -14.42
CA SER A 162 2.85 -36.67 -14.81
C SER A 162 3.58 -35.39 -14.36
N TYR A 163 4.85 -35.46 -13.97
CA TYR A 163 5.63 -34.28 -13.53
C TYR A 163 5.71 -33.15 -14.56
N PRO A 164 5.91 -33.41 -15.87
CA PRO A 164 5.95 -32.32 -16.84
C PRO A 164 4.63 -31.56 -16.99
N ILE A 165 3.50 -32.27 -16.89
CA ILE A 165 2.18 -31.63 -16.96
C ILE A 165 1.87 -30.85 -15.68
N LEU A 166 2.28 -31.37 -14.51
CA LEU A 166 2.20 -30.63 -13.25
C LEU A 166 3.06 -29.37 -13.29
N TYR A 167 4.28 -29.46 -13.83
CA TYR A 167 5.15 -28.30 -14.01
C TYR A 167 4.53 -27.23 -14.91
N TYR A 168 3.86 -27.65 -16.00
CA TYR A 168 3.10 -26.73 -16.85
C TYR A 168 2.03 -25.97 -16.04
N TRP A 169 1.21 -26.67 -15.24
CA TRP A 169 0.12 -26.05 -14.51
C TRP A 169 0.58 -25.13 -13.39
N ILE A 170 1.62 -25.50 -12.63
CA ILE A 170 2.15 -24.61 -11.60
C ILE A 170 2.75 -23.35 -12.22
N ARG A 171 3.41 -23.43 -13.39
CA ARG A 171 3.85 -22.24 -14.13
C ARG A 171 2.66 -21.37 -14.55
N VAL A 172 1.52 -21.95 -14.95
CA VAL A 172 0.31 -21.18 -15.26
C VAL A 172 -0.20 -20.44 -14.02
N VAL A 173 -0.31 -21.12 -12.87
CA VAL A 173 -0.73 -20.50 -11.60
C VAL A 173 0.19 -19.35 -11.22
N VAL A 174 1.50 -19.59 -11.19
CA VAL A 174 2.51 -18.57 -10.83
C VAL A 174 2.49 -17.39 -11.81
N ARG A 175 2.34 -17.63 -13.13
CA ARG A 175 2.25 -16.56 -14.14
C ARG A 175 1.06 -15.66 -13.94
N TYR A 176 -0.13 -16.24 -13.78
CA TYR A 176 -1.35 -15.44 -13.61
C TYR A 176 -1.33 -14.72 -12.26
N ARG A 177 -0.86 -15.38 -11.20
CA ARG A 177 -0.69 -14.72 -9.89
C ARG A 177 0.29 -13.56 -9.95
N ALA A 178 1.47 -13.77 -10.51
CA ALA A 178 2.48 -12.72 -10.66
C ALA A 178 1.96 -11.59 -11.55
N GLY A 179 1.38 -11.92 -12.71
CA GLY A 179 0.86 -10.96 -13.68
C GLY A 179 -0.24 -10.07 -13.12
N ILE A 180 -1.30 -10.66 -12.56
CA ILE A 180 -2.42 -9.93 -11.98
C ILE A 180 -1.95 -9.04 -10.82
N GLY A 181 -1.10 -9.58 -9.94
CA GLY A 181 -0.59 -8.84 -8.80
C GLY A 181 0.24 -7.61 -9.20
N ILE A 182 1.16 -7.75 -10.15
CA ILE A 182 2.01 -6.63 -10.57
C ILE A 182 1.27 -5.60 -11.42
N ILE A 183 0.29 -6.02 -12.23
CA ILE A 183 -0.57 -5.09 -12.97
C ILE A 183 -1.28 -4.16 -11.99
N GLY A 184 -1.86 -4.71 -10.92
CA GLY A 184 -2.53 -3.90 -9.93
C GLY A 184 -1.60 -2.91 -9.24
N PHE A 185 -0.38 -3.34 -8.88
CA PHE A 185 0.62 -2.45 -8.30
C PHE A 185 1.07 -1.35 -9.29
N GLY A 186 1.27 -1.71 -10.55
CA GLY A 186 1.65 -0.78 -11.61
C GLY A 186 0.61 0.30 -11.89
N PHE A 187 -0.68 0.00 -11.77
CA PHE A 187 -1.73 1.02 -11.95
C PHE A 187 -1.64 2.16 -10.92
N THR A 188 -1.30 1.86 -9.67
CA THR A 188 -1.12 2.89 -8.62
C THR A 188 0.05 3.84 -8.89
N LYS A 189 0.97 3.46 -9.78
CA LYS A 189 2.07 4.29 -10.28
C LYS A 189 1.73 4.97 -11.61
N LEU A 190 1.06 4.25 -12.52
CA LEU A 190 0.57 4.78 -13.79
C LEU A 190 -0.35 5.99 -13.57
N PHE A 191 -1.20 5.89 -12.55
CA PHE A 191 -1.98 7.00 -12.01
C PHE A 191 -1.36 7.40 -10.66
N PRO A 192 -0.54 8.48 -10.59
CA PRO A 192 0.36 8.80 -9.46
C PRO A 192 -0.30 9.00 -8.07
N THR A 193 -0.91 7.95 -7.54
CA THR A 193 -1.64 7.89 -6.28
C THR A 193 -0.81 7.20 -5.20
N GLN A 194 0.19 6.40 -5.59
CA GLN A 194 1.11 5.75 -4.65
C GLN A 194 2.07 6.74 -4.01
N MET A 195 2.67 7.64 -4.78
CA MET A 195 3.56 8.69 -4.23
C MET A 195 3.03 10.03 -4.73
N PRO A 196 1.98 10.58 -4.10
CA PRO A 196 1.38 11.83 -4.53
C PRO A 196 2.36 12.99 -4.30
N PHE A 197 2.15 14.06 -5.06
CA PHE A 197 2.92 15.29 -4.89
C PHE A 197 2.81 15.81 -3.44
N PRO A 198 3.89 16.35 -2.85
CA PRO A 198 3.87 16.86 -1.48
C PRO A 198 2.75 17.89 -1.26
N SER A 199 2.00 17.73 -0.17
CA SER A 199 1.03 18.74 0.26
C SER A 199 1.73 20.01 0.73
N LEU A 200 1.01 21.13 0.86
CA LEU A 200 1.62 22.39 1.31
C LEU A 200 2.24 22.24 2.71
N GLY A 201 1.55 21.53 3.62
CA GLY A 201 2.07 21.20 4.94
C GLY A 201 3.38 20.41 4.90
N LEU A 202 3.51 19.45 3.98
CA LEU A 202 4.77 18.72 3.76
C LEU A 202 5.85 19.65 3.20
N LEU A 203 5.54 20.51 2.23
CA LEU A 203 6.52 21.48 1.70
C LEU A 203 6.98 22.52 2.75
N ASN A 204 6.19 22.72 3.80
CA ASN A 204 6.51 23.61 4.92
C ASN A 204 7.25 22.91 6.08
N THR A 205 7.34 21.59 6.06
CA THR A 205 8.04 20.79 7.08
C THR A 205 9.57 20.86 6.87
N ASN A 206 10.33 20.81 7.96
CA ASN A 206 11.80 20.79 7.85
C ASN A 206 12.27 19.48 7.24
N PHE A 207 13.27 19.53 6.38
CA PHE A 207 13.80 18.34 5.70
C PHE A 207 14.26 17.24 6.69
N GLY A 208 14.89 17.65 7.81
CA GLY A 208 15.35 16.73 8.85
C GLY A 208 14.24 16.07 9.67
N ASP A 209 12.98 16.54 9.55
CA ASP A 209 11.83 15.95 10.23
C ASP A 209 11.21 14.80 9.42
N PHE A 210 11.71 14.49 8.21
CA PHE A 210 11.22 13.36 7.42
C PHE A 210 12.01 12.07 7.68
N THR A 211 11.29 10.94 7.71
CA THR A 211 11.94 9.63 7.66
C THR A 211 12.59 9.39 6.30
N ALA A 212 13.58 8.48 6.25
CA ALA A 212 14.23 8.09 5.00
C ALA A 212 13.22 7.64 3.93
N GLN A 213 12.21 6.86 4.32
CA GLN A 213 11.11 6.46 3.46
C GLN A 213 10.35 7.66 2.89
N LYS A 214 9.96 8.60 3.75
CA LYS A 214 9.19 9.77 3.34
C LYS A 214 9.98 10.62 2.36
N ILE A 215 11.28 10.82 2.61
CA ILE A 215 12.18 11.52 1.68
C ILE A 215 12.18 10.83 0.31
N TYR A 216 12.39 9.51 0.25
CA TYR A 216 12.38 8.78 -1.02
C TYR A 216 11.03 8.95 -1.77
N TRP A 217 9.91 8.86 -1.05
CA TRP A 217 8.58 8.99 -1.64
C TRP A 217 8.28 10.39 -2.15
N LEU A 218 8.69 11.43 -1.41
CA LEU A 218 8.53 12.81 -1.87
C LEU A 218 9.43 13.09 -3.08
N SER A 219 10.66 12.56 -3.12
CA SER A 219 11.56 12.68 -4.28
C SER A 219 10.97 12.08 -5.56
N VAL A 220 10.31 10.92 -5.47
CA VAL A 220 9.58 10.35 -6.62
C VAL A 220 8.29 11.14 -6.91
N GLY A 221 7.58 11.59 -5.89
CA GLY A 221 6.31 12.32 -6.01
C GLY A 221 6.43 13.69 -6.66
N ILE A 222 7.58 14.38 -6.52
CA ILE A 222 7.84 15.64 -7.23
C ILE A 222 8.12 15.44 -8.74
N VAL A 223 8.44 14.21 -9.17
CA VAL A 223 8.65 13.84 -10.58
C VAL A 223 7.61 12.80 -11.00
N PRO A 224 6.32 13.19 -11.17
CA PRO A 224 5.23 12.24 -11.37
C PRO A 224 5.42 11.35 -12.61
N TRP A 225 6.03 11.85 -13.69
CA TRP A 225 6.29 11.05 -14.90
C TRP A 225 7.32 9.93 -14.70
N TYR A 226 8.24 10.06 -13.74
CA TYR A 226 9.14 8.97 -13.37
C TYR A 226 8.36 7.82 -12.70
N GLN A 227 7.38 8.17 -11.86
CA GLN A 227 6.45 7.19 -11.29
C GLN A 227 5.61 6.50 -12.38
N VAL A 228 5.06 7.28 -13.31
CA VAL A 228 4.30 6.75 -14.47
C VAL A 228 5.14 5.75 -15.26
N PHE A 229 6.40 6.08 -15.55
CA PHE A 229 7.32 5.17 -16.24
C PHE A 229 7.49 3.85 -15.49
N GLY A 230 7.71 3.90 -14.17
CA GLY A 230 7.75 2.70 -13.33
C GLY A 230 6.45 1.88 -13.41
N GLY A 231 5.30 2.55 -13.41
CA GLY A 231 4.00 1.90 -13.59
C GLY A 231 3.85 1.21 -14.95
N VAL A 232 4.31 1.83 -16.03
CA VAL A 232 4.33 1.22 -17.38
C VAL A 232 5.21 -0.04 -17.40
N VAL A 233 6.40 0.01 -16.80
CA VAL A 233 7.30 -1.14 -16.71
C VAL A 233 6.64 -2.31 -15.96
N GLU A 234 6.00 -2.03 -14.83
CA GLU A 234 5.29 -3.03 -14.01
C GLU A 234 4.09 -3.64 -14.74
N ILE A 235 3.25 -2.82 -15.37
CA ILE A 235 2.11 -3.28 -16.16
C ILE A 235 2.59 -4.10 -17.36
N LEU A 236 3.64 -3.66 -18.05
CA LEU A 236 4.22 -4.38 -19.18
C LEU A 236 4.74 -5.76 -18.73
N ALA A 237 5.48 -5.82 -17.63
CA ALA A 237 5.97 -7.08 -17.05
C ALA A 237 4.81 -8.04 -16.79
N GLY A 238 3.75 -7.57 -16.12
CA GLY A 238 2.57 -8.38 -15.82
C GLY A 238 1.78 -8.80 -17.07
N THR A 239 1.63 -7.90 -18.04
CA THR A 239 0.96 -8.20 -19.32
C THR A 239 1.67 -9.34 -20.05
N LEU A 240 3.00 -9.26 -20.16
CA LEU A 240 3.81 -10.27 -20.83
C LEU A 240 3.70 -11.63 -20.14
N LEU A 241 3.48 -11.67 -18.82
CA LEU A 241 3.25 -12.92 -18.08
C LEU A 241 1.91 -13.59 -18.43
N LEU A 242 0.90 -12.86 -18.89
CA LEU A 242 -0.39 -13.43 -19.30
C LEU A 242 -0.30 -14.25 -20.60
N PHE A 243 0.76 -14.06 -21.40
CA PHE A 243 0.98 -14.79 -22.65
C PHE A 243 2.16 -15.76 -22.53
N ARG A 244 1.92 -17.03 -22.92
CA ARG A 244 2.92 -18.11 -22.78
C ARG A 244 4.19 -17.91 -23.61
N LYS A 245 4.10 -17.11 -24.68
CA LYS A 245 5.21 -16.83 -25.60
C LYS A 245 6.16 -15.75 -25.05
N THR A 246 5.67 -14.88 -24.18
CA THR A 246 6.41 -13.72 -23.65
C THR A 246 6.77 -13.85 -22.18
N THR A 247 6.48 -15.01 -21.57
CA THR A 247 6.70 -15.26 -20.14
C THR A 247 8.13 -14.99 -19.71
N THR A 248 9.12 -15.37 -20.50
CA THR A 248 10.53 -15.20 -20.17
C THR A 248 10.89 -13.72 -20.06
N PHE A 249 10.48 -12.89 -21.02
CA PHE A 249 10.68 -11.45 -20.98
C PHE A 249 9.92 -10.79 -19.82
N GLY A 250 8.67 -11.18 -19.60
CA GLY A 250 7.88 -10.68 -18.47
C GLY A 250 8.50 -11.05 -17.13
N ALA A 251 9.05 -12.25 -16.98
CA ALA A 251 9.72 -12.70 -15.76
C ALA A 251 11.03 -11.95 -15.52
N ILE A 252 11.87 -11.75 -16.55
CA ILE A 252 13.11 -10.98 -16.43
C ILE A 252 12.80 -9.53 -16.04
N LEU A 253 11.84 -8.90 -16.70
CA LEU A 253 11.43 -7.52 -16.38
C LEU A 253 10.87 -7.43 -14.97
N LEU A 254 10.08 -8.41 -14.53
CA LEU A 254 9.58 -8.50 -13.17
C LEU A 254 10.72 -8.63 -12.15
N ILE A 255 11.71 -9.51 -12.39
CA ILE A 255 12.86 -9.69 -11.50
C ILE A 255 13.67 -8.40 -11.38
N ALA A 256 13.94 -7.74 -12.51
CA ALA A 256 14.73 -6.50 -12.53
C ALA A 256 14.00 -5.37 -11.79
N ALA A 257 12.74 -5.10 -12.16
CA ALA A 257 11.97 -4.00 -11.57
C ALA A 257 11.68 -4.23 -10.08
N LEU A 258 11.23 -5.42 -9.71
CA LEU A 258 10.87 -5.70 -8.31
C LEU A 258 12.09 -5.98 -7.45
N GLY A 259 13.20 -6.43 -8.02
CA GLY A 259 14.47 -6.58 -7.31
C GLY A 259 15.02 -5.24 -6.86
N ASP A 260 15.01 -4.24 -7.75
CA ASP A 260 15.36 -2.85 -7.40
C ASP A 260 14.42 -2.30 -6.30
N ILE A 261 13.11 -2.46 -6.47
CA ILE A 261 12.12 -2.02 -5.48
C ILE A 261 12.33 -2.72 -4.13
N THR A 262 12.64 -4.03 -4.11
CA THR A 262 12.96 -4.75 -2.88
C THR A 262 14.15 -4.11 -2.18
N PHE A 263 15.22 -3.83 -2.92
CA PHE A 263 16.42 -3.22 -2.35
C PHE A 263 16.16 -1.83 -1.80
N VAL A 264 15.48 -0.97 -2.56
CA VAL A 264 15.06 0.37 -2.13
C VAL A 264 14.22 0.30 -0.86
N ASN A 265 13.30 -0.67 -0.74
CA ASN A 265 12.47 -0.82 0.45
C ASN A 265 13.28 -1.22 1.69
N TYR A 266 14.32 -2.04 1.54
CA TYR A 266 15.24 -2.32 2.63
C TYR A 266 16.10 -1.11 3.00
N ALA A 267 16.61 -0.39 2.00
CA ALA A 267 17.50 0.75 2.20
C ALA A 267 16.78 1.94 2.86
N TYR A 268 15.55 2.22 2.45
CA TYR A 268 14.76 3.37 2.91
C TYR A 268 13.67 3.01 3.93
N ASP A 269 13.60 1.76 4.39
CA ASP A 269 12.59 1.29 5.38
C ASP A 269 11.14 1.39 4.88
N GLY A 270 10.91 1.08 3.59
CA GLY A 270 9.63 1.32 2.92
C GLY A 270 8.47 0.39 3.30
N GLY A 271 8.72 -0.61 4.13
CA GLY A 271 7.70 -1.49 4.71
C GLY A 271 6.97 -2.41 3.72
N VAL A 272 7.42 -2.49 2.45
CA VAL A 272 6.84 -3.38 1.42
C VAL A 272 7.84 -4.35 0.78
N HIS A 273 9.02 -4.52 1.38
CA HIS A 273 10.10 -5.38 0.88
C HIS A 273 9.69 -6.84 0.69
N VAL A 274 8.94 -7.43 1.63
CA VAL A 274 8.47 -8.82 1.54
C VAL A 274 7.59 -9.01 0.31
N TYR A 275 6.65 -8.10 0.09
CA TYR A 275 5.72 -8.20 -1.04
C TYR A 275 6.40 -7.92 -2.38
N ALA A 276 7.39 -7.03 -2.43
CA ALA A 276 8.20 -6.85 -3.63
C ALA A 276 9.06 -8.11 -3.91
N PHE A 277 9.71 -8.66 -2.88
CA PHE A 277 10.57 -9.84 -3.02
C PHE A 277 9.79 -11.09 -3.39
N TYR A 278 8.52 -11.18 -2.96
CA TYR A 278 7.59 -12.23 -3.37
C TYR A 278 7.53 -12.34 -4.91
N PHE A 279 7.38 -11.22 -5.62
CA PHE A 279 7.35 -11.23 -7.08
C PHE A 279 8.70 -11.58 -7.71
N VAL A 280 9.81 -11.21 -7.06
CA VAL A 280 11.15 -11.64 -7.49
C VAL A 280 11.25 -13.16 -7.44
N VAL A 281 10.82 -13.81 -6.36
CA VAL A 281 10.80 -15.28 -6.23
C VAL A 281 9.92 -15.93 -7.30
N LEU A 282 8.72 -15.38 -7.55
CA LEU A 282 7.86 -15.88 -8.62
C LEU A 282 8.50 -15.71 -10.01
N GLY A 283 9.10 -14.55 -10.28
CA GLY A 283 9.83 -14.28 -11.52
C GLY A 283 10.99 -15.25 -11.73
N LEU A 284 11.82 -15.45 -10.70
CA LEU A 284 12.92 -16.41 -10.72
C LEU A 284 12.43 -17.83 -11.00
N PHE A 285 11.35 -18.27 -10.36
CA PHE A 285 10.73 -19.57 -10.63
C PHE A 285 10.31 -19.71 -12.11
N LEU A 286 9.72 -18.66 -12.69
CA LEU A 286 9.28 -18.68 -14.08
C LEU A 286 10.43 -18.66 -15.08
N ALA A 287 11.51 -17.94 -14.75
CA ALA A 287 12.70 -17.80 -15.57
C ALA A 287 13.69 -18.96 -15.41
N ALA A 288 13.61 -19.74 -14.34
CA ALA A 288 14.57 -20.80 -14.01
C ALA A 288 14.78 -21.84 -15.13
N ASP A 289 13.71 -22.22 -15.85
CA ASP A 289 13.80 -23.15 -17.00
C ASP A 289 14.39 -22.50 -18.26
N ASP A 290 14.37 -21.17 -18.36
CA ASP A 290 14.90 -20.44 -19.50
C ASP A 290 16.33 -19.92 -19.26
N PHE A 291 16.77 -19.70 -18.01
CA PHE A 291 18.12 -19.18 -17.72
C PHE A 291 19.27 -20.02 -18.30
N PRO A 292 19.32 -21.36 -18.14
CA PRO A 292 20.40 -22.14 -18.75
C PRO A 292 20.38 -22.06 -20.28
N LYS A 293 19.19 -21.94 -20.88
CA LYS A 293 19.02 -21.84 -22.34
C LYS A 293 19.50 -20.48 -22.84
N LEU A 294 19.16 -19.41 -22.12
CA LEU A 294 19.62 -18.05 -22.43
C LEU A 294 21.14 -17.93 -22.24
N TYR A 295 21.71 -18.53 -21.20
CA TYR A 295 23.15 -18.55 -20.99
C TYR A 295 23.86 -19.31 -22.12
N ASN A 296 23.37 -20.49 -22.49
CA ASN A 296 23.91 -21.25 -23.62
C ASN A 296 23.85 -20.45 -24.93
N LEU A 297 22.74 -19.76 -25.19
CA LEU A 297 22.52 -19.01 -26.42
C LEU A 297 23.31 -17.69 -26.48
N LEU A 298 23.24 -16.89 -25.41
CA LEU A 298 23.73 -15.50 -25.42
C LEU A 298 25.17 -15.37 -24.92
N ILE A 299 25.62 -16.26 -24.04
CA ILE A 299 26.95 -16.20 -23.44
C ILE A 299 27.88 -17.24 -24.04
N LEU A 300 27.41 -18.47 -24.19
CA LEU A 300 28.21 -19.55 -24.80
C LEU A 300 28.05 -19.63 -26.33
N GLU A 301 27.15 -18.82 -26.91
CA GLU A 301 26.87 -18.77 -28.36
C GLU A 301 26.49 -20.13 -28.98
N ARG A 302 25.91 -21.02 -28.18
CA ARG A 302 25.49 -22.36 -28.60
C ARG A 302 24.07 -22.34 -29.12
N TYR A 303 23.86 -22.91 -30.31
CA TYR A 303 22.53 -23.14 -30.87
C TYR A 303 21.66 -23.88 -29.86
N THR A 304 20.57 -23.23 -29.43
CA THR A 304 19.72 -23.71 -28.34
C THR A 304 18.27 -23.72 -28.79
N VAL A 305 17.65 -24.91 -28.79
CA VAL A 305 16.21 -25.06 -29.10
C VAL A 305 15.43 -25.24 -27.80
N PRO A 306 14.53 -24.31 -27.44
CA PRO A 306 13.74 -24.43 -26.22
C PRO A 306 12.66 -25.51 -26.39
N PHE A 307 12.70 -26.54 -25.55
CA PHE A 307 11.65 -27.55 -25.48
C PHE A 307 10.60 -27.19 -24.41
N ARG A 308 9.31 -27.26 -24.77
CA ARG A 308 8.18 -27.02 -23.86
C ARG A 308 7.06 -28.03 -24.10
N ILE A 309 6.49 -28.55 -23.02
CA ILE A 309 5.33 -29.44 -23.06
C ILE A 309 4.07 -28.62 -22.81
N TYR A 310 3.06 -28.83 -23.66
CA TYR A 310 1.76 -28.17 -23.57
C TYR A 310 0.65 -29.22 -23.50
N PRO A 311 -0.37 -29.02 -22.62
CA PRO A 311 -1.58 -29.81 -22.70
C PRO A 311 -2.26 -29.64 -24.06
N ASP A 312 -2.93 -30.69 -24.51
CA ASP A 312 -3.75 -30.65 -25.72
C ASP A 312 -5.08 -29.94 -25.45
N PHE A 313 -5.22 -28.75 -26.04
CA PHE A 313 -6.43 -27.92 -25.94
C PHE A 313 -7.29 -27.98 -27.21
N ARG A 314 -7.16 -29.02 -28.05
CA ARG A 314 -7.98 -29.15 -29.27
C ARG A 314 -9.46 -29.39 -28.99
N LYS A 315 -9.80 -30.00 -27.85
CA LYS A 315 -11.19 -30.20 -27.43
C LYS A 315 -11.90 -28.84 -27.30
N PRO A 316 -13.08 -28.63 -27.93
CA PRO A 316 -13.76 -27.33 -27.95
C PRO A 316 -13.95 -26.71 -26.57
N LEU A 317 -14.41 -27.50 -25.59
CA LEU A 317 -14.62 -27.03 -24.21
C LEU A 317 -13.34 -26.43 -23.62
N LEU A 318 -12.22 -27.17 -23.66
CA LEU A 318 -10.94 -26.71 -23.12
C LEU A 318 -10.37 -25.50 -23.87
N LYS A 319 -10.57 -25.43 -25.20
CA LYS A 319 -10.19 -24.27 -26.03
C LYS A 319 -10.94 -23.02 -25.59
N TYR A 320 -12.27 -23.09 -25.52
CA TYR A 320 -13.12 -21.94 -25.21
C TYR A 320 -13.05 -21.55 -23.74
N THR A 321 -12.95 -22.49 -22.79
CA THR A 321 -12.72 -22.17 -21.38
C THR A 321 -11.41 -21.39 -21.19
N ARG A 322 -10.32 -21.82 -21.82
CA ARG A 322 -9.03 -21.11 -21.75
C ARG A 322 -9.12 -19.70 -22.33
N ILE A 323 -9.80 -19.53 -23.46
CA ILE A 323 -9.99 -18.21 -24.09
C ILE A 323 -10.86 -17.34 -23.19
N GLY A 324 -11.99 -17.86 -22.70
CA GLY A 324 -12.91 -17.16 -21.80
C GLY A 324 -12.22 -16.69 -20.52
N LEU A 325 -11.49 -17.55 -19.82
CA LEU A 325 -10.74 -17.18 -18.62
C LEU A 325 -9.69 -16.11 -18.88
N LYS A 326 -9.00 -16.18 -20.02
CA LYS A 326 -8.00 -15.18 -20.41
C LYS A 326 -8.64 -13.84 -20.74
N VAL A 327 -9.73 -13.83 -21.50
CA VAL A 327 -10.48 -12.61 -21.84
C VAL A 327 -11.06 -12.00 -20.56
N LEU A 328 -11.65 -12.80 -19.69
CA LEU A 328 -12.20 -12.35 -18.40
C LEU A 328 -11.11 -11.70 -17.53
N THR A 329 -9.95 -12.35 -17.40
CA THR A 329 -8.80 -11.79 -16.66
C THR A 329 -8.37 -10.45 -17.26
N PHE A 330 -8.28 -10.36 -18.58
CA PHE A 330 -7.90 -9.13 -19.26
C PHE A 330 -8.95 -8.03 -19.05
N VAL A 331 -10.24 -8.32 -19.22
CA VAL A 331 -11.31 -7.35 -19.02
C VAL A 331 -11.35 -6.84 -17.59
N ILE A 332 -11.21 -7.71 -16.58
CA ILE A 332 -11.22 -7.30 -15.17
C ILE A 332 -9.98 -6.46 -14.85
N PHE A 333 -8.79 -6.98 -15.11
CA PHE A 333 -7.54 -6.37 -14.63
C PHE A 333 -6.96 -5.30 -15.57
N PHE A 334 -7.41 -5.19 -16.82
CA PHE A 334 -7.10 -4.04 -17.68
C PHE A 334 -8.30 -3.12 -17.84
N GLY A 335 -9.47 -3.63 -18.24
CA GLY A 335 -10.63 -2.79 -18.52
C GLY A 335 -11.18 -2.13 -17.25
N ILE A 336 -11.75 -2.94 -16.36
CA ILE A 336 -12.43 -2.45 -15.14
C ILE A 336 -11.42 -1.79 -14.19
N MET A 337 -10.23 -2.36 -14.05
CA MET A 337 -9.19 -1.79 -13.20
C MET A 337 -8.70 -0.43 -13.71
N THR A 338 -8.47 -0.25 -15.01
CA THR A 338 -8.11 1.08 -15.56
C THR A 338 -9.22 2.09 -15.29
N TYR A 339 -10.48 1.71 -15.54
CA TYR A 339 -11.62 2.58 -15.27
C TYR A 339 -11.66 3.02 -13.79
N THR A 340 -11.63 2.06 -12.86
CA THR A 340 -11.70 2.34 -11.43
C THR A 340 -10.49 3.14 -10.92
N GLU A 341 -9.30 2.94 -11.49
CA GLU A 341 -8.10 3.70 -11.14
C GLU A 341 -8.13 5.14 -11.66
N ILE A 342 -8.72 5.38 -12.85
CA ILE A 342 -8.98 6.75 -13.33
C ILE A 342 -9.92 7.48 -12.37
N ILE A 343 -10.97 6.78 -11.91
CA ILE A 343 -11.92 7.35 -10.94
C ILE A 343 -11.23 7.64 -9.60
N ASN A 344 -10.48 6.69 -9.06
CA ASN A 344 -9.65 6.86 -7.84
C ASN A 344 -8.72 8.07 -7.98
N PHE A 345 -7.94 8.15 -9.05
CA PHE A 345 -7.00 9.25 -9.29
C PHE A 345 -7.68 10.61 -9.37
N LYS A 346 -8.84 10.71 -10.05
CA LYS A 346 -9.52 12.00 -10.27
C LYS A 346 -10.38 12.44 -9.09
N TYR A 347 -11.00 11.52 -8.37
CA TYR A 347 -12.13 11.86 -7.51
C TYR A 347 -12.05 11.28 -6.10
N ASP A 348 -11.32 10.19 -5.89
CA ASP A 348 -11.22 9.56 -4.56
C ASP A 348 -9.82 9.01 -4.26
N PRO A 349 -8.76 9.85 -4.30
CA PRO A 349 -7.39 9.37 -4.21
C PRO A 349 -7.08 8.77 -2.84
N TYR A 350 -6.71 7.50 -2.80
CA TYR A 350 -6.63 6.75 -1.53
C TYR A 350 -5.61 7.24 -0.48
N LYS A 351 -4.64 8.10 -0.84
CA LYS A 351 -3.63 8.65 0.08
C LYS A 351 -3.93 10.05 0.57
N GLN A 352 -4.78 10.79 -0.14
CA GLN A 352 -5.14 12.16 0.18
C GLN A 352 -6.63 12.21 0.51
N PRO A 353 -7.06 12.99 1.51
CA PRO A 353 -8.48 13.23 1.75
C PRO A 353 -9.21 13.64 0.46
N ALA A 354 -10.34 13.01 0.15
CA ALA A 354 -11.09 13.29 -1.09
C ALA A 354 -12.08 14.45 -0.95
N THR A 355 -12.49 14.78 0.28
CA THR A 355 -13.39 15.90 0.52
C THR A 355 -12.67 17.22 0.29
N ALA A 356 -13.24 18.06 -0.57
CA ALA A 356 -12.74 19.39 -0.86
C ALA A 356 -12.68 20.26 0.39
N GLY A 357 -11.57 20.98 0.57
CA GLY A 357 -11.42 21.95 1.65
C GLY A 357 -12.20 23.24 1.36
N VAL A 358 -12.52 24.02 2.39
CA VAL A 358 -13.27 25.28 2.22
C VAL A 358 -12.48 26.24 1.33
N ARG A 359 -13.04 26.58 0.15
CA ARG A 359 -12.31 27.25 -0.94
C ARG A 359 -11.63 28.56 -0.53
N ASN A 360 -12.31 29.39 0.27
CA ASN A 360 -11.77 30.65 0.74
C ASN A 360 -10.71 30.49 1.84
N LEU A 361 -10.57 29.33 2.49
CA LEU A 361 -9.56 29.09 3.52
C LEU A 361 -8.26 28.52 2.96
N ARG A 362 -8.24 27.94 1.76
CA ARG A 362 -7.07 27.26 1.16
C ARG A 362 -5.83 28.19 1.08
N GLY A 363 -4.64 27.68 1.44
CA GLY A 363 -3.37 28.39 1.30
C GLY A 363 -2.48 28.37 2.55
N ASN A 364 -1.36 29.10 2.48
CA ASN A 364 -0.41 29.27 3.58
C ASN A 364 -0.67 30.57 4.35
N TYR A 365 -0.53 30.51 5.67
CA TYR A 365 -0.82 31.62 6.57
C TYR A 365 0.29 31.83 7.60
N ARG A 366 0.61 33.10 7.84
CA ARG A 366 1.37 33.53 9.02
C ARG A 366 0.40 33.75 10.17
N VAL A 367 0.80 33.32 11.36
CA VAL A 367 0.05 33.58 12.58
C VAL A 367 0.48 34.95 13.12
N SER A 368 -0.37 35.97 12.97
CA SER A 368 -0.08 37.33 13.45
C SER A 368 -0.46 37.52 14.91
N GLU A 369 -1.57 36.92 15.35
CA GLU A 369 -2.08 36.99 16.72
C GLU A 369 -2.41 35.58 17.20
N PHE A 370 -2.11 35.28 18.46
CA PHE A 370 -2.42 34.00 19.08
C PHE A 370 -2.70 34.20 20.57
N LYS A 371 -3.92 33.86 20.99
CA LYS A 371 -4.36 33.96 22.38
C LYS A 371 -4.88 32.62 22.86
N ILE A 372 -4.54 32.25 24.09
CA ILE A 372 -5.13 31.13 24.82
C ILE A 372 -5.77 31.66 26.10
N ASN A 373 -7.02 31.31 26.35
CA ASN A 373 -7.82 31.79 27.47
C ASN A 373 -7.79 33.33 27.62
N GLY A 374 -7.77 34.03 26.48
CA GLY A 374 -7.71 35.50 26.41
C GLY A 374 -6.32 36.09 26.62
N VAL A 375 -5.31 35.28 26.97
CA VAL A 375 -3.93 35.72 27.18
C VAL A 375 -3.16 35.69 25.87
N ASP A 376 -2.56 36.82 25.50
CA ASP A 376 -1.66 36.94 24.35
C ASP A 376 -0.38 36.13 24.54
N ILE A 377 -0.10 35.24 23.57
CA ILE A 377 1.15 34.50 23.50
C ILE A 377 1.94 35.05 22.31
N PRO A 378 2.94 35.93 22.52
CA PRO A 378 3.68 36.55 21.43
C PRO A 378 4.48 35.53 20.62
N TYR A 379 4.95 35.93 19.44
CA TYR A 379 5.77 35.06 18.61
C TYR A 379 7.05 34.62 19.34
N ASN A 380 7.17 33.31 19.55
CA ASN A 380 8.36 32.67 20.05
C ASN A 380 8.55 31.33 19.31
N PRO A 381 9.64 31.14 18.55
CA PRO A 381 9.87 29.91 17.78
C PRO A 381 10.11 28.69 18.68
N LEU A 382 10.37 28.89 19.97
CA LEU A 382 10.57 27.82 20.94
C LEU A 382 9.29 27.44 21.70
N ASP A 383 8.18 28.16 21.48
CA ASP A 383 6.92 27.90 22.17
C ASP A 383 6.25 26.62 21.66
N SER A 384 5.87 25.75 22.60
CA SER A 384 5.31 24.42 22.33
C SER A 384 3.80 24.41 22.08
N THR A 385 3.12 25.55 22.31
CA THR A 385 1.67 25.73 22.19
C THR A 385 1.31 26.66 21.04
N ARG A 386 2.05 27.76 20.87
CA ARG A 386 1.80 28.76 19.83
C ARG A 386 1.99 28.18 18.44
N TRP A 387 0.98 28.39 17.59
CA TRP A 387 1.10 28.09 16.17
C TRP A 387 2.08 29.08 15.52
N GLN A 388 3.09 28.56 14.84
CA GLN A 388 4.08 29.37 14.13
C GLN A 388 3.57 29.75 12.73
N GLU A 389 2.93 28.79 12.07
CA GLU A 389 2.30 28.92 10.76
C GLU A 389 1.13 27.95 10.67
N ALA A 390 0.21 28.24 9.76
CA ALA A 390 -0.94 27.39 9.47
C ALA A 390 -1.11 27.24 7.95
N THR A 391 -1.68 26.12 7.53
CA THR A 391 -1.89 25.81 6.12
C THR A 391 -3.17 25.03 5.95
N PHE A 392 -4.08 25.56 5.14
CA PHE A 392 -5.26 24.84 4.68
C PHE A 392 -4.96 24.24 3.31
N GLU A 393 -5.06 22.92 3.22
CA GLU A 393 -4.85 22.19 1.96
C GLU A 393 -6.02 22.40 0.99
N ASN A 394 -5.90 21.89 -0.24
CA ASN A 394 -7.01 21.86 -1.19
C ASN A 394 -8.16 20.95 -0.74
N TRP A 395 -7.87 20.02 0.15
CA TRP A 395 -8.80 19.09 0.77
C TRP A 395 -9.04 19.43 2.26
N SER A 396 -9.87 18.64 2.92
CA SER A 396 -10.35 18.81 4.31
C SER A 396 -9.27 18.62 5.40
N THR A 397 -8.08 19.21 5.23
CA THR A 397 -6.97 19.16 6.20
C THR A 397 -6.42 20.56 6.51
N LEU A 398 -6.30 20.84 7.81
CA LEU A 398 -5.56 21.97 8.37
C LEU A 398 -4.26 21.43 8.95
N THR A 399 -3.13 22.02 8.57
CA THR A 399 -1.84 21.77 9.23
C THR A 399 -1.33 23.03 9.91
N PHE A 400 -0.60 22.86 10.99
CA PHE A 400 0.06 23.97 11.69
C PHE A 400 1.32 23.46 12.40
N ARG A 401 2.30 24.35 12.59
CA ARG A 401 3.58 24.03 13.24
C ARG A 401 3.62 24.58 14.66
N VAL A 402 4.05 23.75 15.61
CA VAL A 402 4.36 24.12 17.01
C VAL A 402 5.74 23.59 17.38
N ASN A 403 6.43 24.16 18.36
CA ASN A 403 7.70 23.59 18.84
C ASN A 403 7.47 22.41 19.81
N ARG A 404 6.78 21.38 19.32
CA ARG A 404 6.51 20.16 20.08
C ARG A 404 6.57 18.94 19.16
N PRO A 405 7.50 18.00 19.37
CA PRO A 405 7.62 16.83 18.50
C PRO A 405 6.37 15.97 18.54
N VAL A 406 5.95 15.49 17.37
CA VAL A 406 4.91 14.46 17.22
C VAL A 406 5.55 13.08 17.16
N LEU A 407 4.81 12.07 17.62
CA LEU A 407 5.21 10.68 17.38
C LEU A 407 5.09 10.36 15.90
N VAL A 408 6.15 9.76 15.35
CA VAL A 408 6.21 9.37 13.95
C VAL A 408 5.21 8.24 13.70
N ASP A 409 4.33 8.42 12.71
CA ASP A 409 3.54 7.34 12.16
C ASP A 409 4.40 6.55 11.15
N PRO A 410 4.79 5.29 11.45
CA PRO A 410 5.57 4.45 10.54
C PRO A 410 4.75 3.92 9.35
N SER A 411 3.45 4.24 9.28
CA SER A 411 2.58 3.79 8.21
C SER A 411 2.96 4.36 6.85
N ASN A 412 2.37 3.79 5.79
CA ASN A 412 2.48 4.32 4.43
C ASN A 412 1.47 5.44 4.11
N GLY A 413 0.76 5.96 5.11
CA GLY A 413 -0.10 7.14 4.97
C GLY A 413 -1.44 6.88 4.27
N GLY A 414 -1.91 5.63 4.19
CA GLY A 414 -3.18 5.26 3.55
C GLY A 414 -3.14 3.87 2.92
N GLY A 415 -4.21 3.49 2.20
CA GLY A 415 -4.24 2.26 1.42
C GLY A 415 -5.60 1.56 1.36
N SER A 416 -6.36 1.62 2.44
CA SER A 416 -7.66 0.93 2.59
C SER A 416 -8.81 1.86 2.97
N PRO A 417 -8.63 2.90 3.80
CA PRO A 417 -9.74 3.66 4.33
C PRO A 417 -10.48 4.55 3.32
N MET A 418 -11.81 4.54 3.40
CA MET A 418 -12.68 5.47 2.66
C MET A 418 -12.88 6.82 3.37
N ARG A 419 -12.71 6.87 4.70
CA ARG A 419 -12.87 8.09 5.51
C ARG A 419 -11.59 8.93 5.50
N ASP A 420 -11.74 10.23 5.31
CA ASP A 420 -10.63 11.18 5.12
C ASP A 420 -9.71 11.28 6.35
N ILE A 421 -10.28 11.16 7.56
CA ILE A 421 -9.52 11.13 8.83
C ILE A 421 -8.50 9.97 8.91
N GLN A 422 -8.67 8.93 8.09
CA GLN A 422 -7.79 7.77 8.04
C GLN A 422 -6.80 7.80 6.86
N ARG A 423 -6.85 8.84 6.01
CA ARG A 423 -5.85 9.08 4.96
C ARG A 423 -4.76 9.98 5.52
N THR A 424 -3.65 9.39 5.94
CA THR A 424 -2.65 10.03 6.81
C THR A 424 -1.33 10.36 6.11
N PHE A 425 -1.30 10.44 4.78
CA PHE A 425 -0.07 10.68 4.03
C PHE A 425 0.66 11.98 4.44
N GLU A 426 -0.07 12.99 4.90
CA GLU A 426 0.51 14.27 5.34
C GLU A 426 1.28 14.15 6.67
N ILE A 427 1.10 13.07 7.43
CA ILE A 427 1.75 12.84 8.72
C ILE A 427 2.60 11.57 8.77
N SER A 428 2.38 10.63 7.85
CA SER A 428 3.16 9.39 7.77
C SER A 428 4.62 9.69 7.46
N GLY A 429 5.53 9.19 8.30
CA GLY A 429 6.96 9.47 8.19
C GLY A 429 7.35 10.93 8.43
N VAL A 430 6.52 11.68 9.16
CA VAL A 430 6.78 13.08 9.55
C VAL A 430 6.95 13.17 11.07
N ALA A 431 8.07 13.76 11.49
CA ALA A 431 8.42 14.05 12.87
C ALA A 431 8.30 15.56 13.15
N GLY A 432 8.98 16.03 14.20
CA GLY A 432 9.05 17.45 14.52
C GLY A 432 7.69 18.06 14.88
N GLY A 433 7.54 19.34 14.60
CA GLY A 433 6.43 20.17 15.07
C GLY A 433 5.15 20.18 14.22
N GLN A 434 5.14 19.47 13.08
CA GLN A 434 4.06 19.58 12.11
C GLN A 434 2.84 18.76 12.56
N ARG A 435 1.74 19.45 12.85
CA ARG A 435 0.45 18.84 13.21
C ARG A 435 -0.48 18.86 12.00
N ALA A 436 -1.31 17.83 11.85
CA ALA A 436 -2.36 17.80 10.83
C ALA A 436 -3.69 17.34 11.43
N PHE A 437 -4.74 18.11 11.14
CA PHE A 437 -6.10 17.86 11.57
C PHE A 437 -7.00 17.76 10.35
N HIS A 438 -7.80 16.70 10.27
CA HIS A 438 -8.92 16.66 9.36
C HIS A 438 -10.04 17.55 9.93
N TYR A 439 -10.81 18.23 9.08
CA TYR A 439 -11.94 19.02 9.53
C TYR A 439 -13.23 18.70 8.76
N TYR A 440 -14.35 18.70 9.49
CA TYR A 440 -15.67 18.84 8.92
C TYR A 440 -16.06 20.32 8.96
N ALA A 441 -16.52 20.86 7.83
CA ALA A 441 -16.85 22.28 7.71
C ALA A 441 -18.35 22.50 7.69
N ASP A 442 -18.87 23.17 8.71
CA ASP A 442 -20.17 23.82 8.67
C ASP A 442 -19.97 25.20 8.04
N THR A 443 -20.20 25.29 6.73
CA THR A 443 -19.97 26.53 5.98
C THR A 443 -21.06 27.58 6.18
N LEU A 444 -22.21 27.20 6.75
CA LEU A 444 -23.33 28.10 7.03
C LEU A 444 -23.07 28.84 8.35
N ASP A 445 -22.78 28.09 9.42
CA ASP A 445 -22.48 28.64 10.74
C ASP A 445 -20.99 29.05 10.90
N LYS A 446 -20.20 28.82 9.85
CA LYS A 446 -18.75 29.09 9.77
C LYS A 446 -17.98 28.42 10.92
N VAL A 447 -18.18 27.11 11.09
CA VAL A 447 -17.52 26.30 12.13
C VAL A 447 -16.73 25.17 11.50
N LEU A 448 -15.50 24.95 11.98
CA LEU A 448 -14.65 23.83 11.65
C LEU A 448 -14.59 22.89 12.85
N TYR A 449 -14.99 21.64 12.63
CA TYR A 449 -14.88 20.56 13.60
C TYR A 449 -13.66 19.72 13.26
N LEU A 450 -12.57 19.93 14.00
CA LEU A 450 -11.26 19.38 13.69
C LEU A 450 -10.95 18.15 14.52
N GLN A 451 -10.29 17.17 13.91
CA GLN A 451 -9.86 15.94 14.56
C GLN A 451 -8.42 15.60 14.13
N ASP A 452 -7.57 15.31 15.12
CA ASP A 452 -6.15 15.04 14.90
C ASP A 452 -5.97 13.77 14.06
N LYS A 453 -5.20 13.89 12.96
CA LYS A 453 -4.91 12.76 12.07
C LYS A 453 -3.91 11.79 12.72
N ASN A 454 -3.04 12.26 13.62
CA ASN A 454 -2.00 11.46 14.25
C ASN A 454 -2.53 10.69 15.47
N VAL A 455 -2.88 9.41 15.26
CA VAL A 455 -3.33 8.50 16.34
C VAL A 455 -2.17 8.07 17.24
N MET A 456 -0.96 8.02 16.71
CA MET A 456 0.22 7.55 17.45
C MET A 456 0.56 8.50 18.60
N ALA A 457 0.37 9.80 18.41
CA ALA A 457 0.51 10.83 19.45
C ALA A 457 -0.35 10.55 20.71
N LEU A 458 -1.39 9.71 20.60
CA LEU A 458 -2.30 9.37 21.71
C LEU A 458 -1.90 8.08 22.44
N ARG A 459 -0.97 7.27 21.89
CA ARG A 459 -0.43 6.05 22.53
C ARG A 459 0.54 6.35 23.69
N ASN A 460 0.97 7.60 23.88
CA ASN A 460 1.76 8.02 25.04
C ASN A 460 0.96 8.12 26.35
N VAL A 461 -0.35 7.85 26.32
CA VAL A 461 -1.11 7.57 27.55
C VAL A 461 -0.90 6.09 27.87
N LYS A 462 -0.08 5.82 28.90
CA LYS A 462 0.22 4.50 29.51
C LYS A 462 -0.76 3.40 29.10
N THR A 463 -0.22 2.33 28.51
CA THR A 463 -0.77 0.95 28.50
C THR A 463 -2.12 0.82 29.22
N ALA A 464 -3.19 1.17 28.51
CA ALA A 464 -4.52 0.75 28.90
C ALA A 464 -4.74 -0.58 28.18
N ASP A 465 -4.78 -1.62 28.99
CA ASP A 465 -5.37 -2.92 28.70
C ASP A 465 -6.39 -2.85 27.55
N THR A 466 -6.15 -3.59 26.46
CA THR A 466 -7.16 -3.85 25.43
C THR A 466 -8.29 -4.76 25.92
N SER A 467 -8.35 -5.05 27.22
CA SER A 467 -9.41 -5.76 27.92
C SER A 467 -10.38 -4.75 28.60
N GLY A 468 -10.97 -3.87 27.80
CA GLY A 468 -11.90 -2.87 28.34
C GLY A 468 -12.35 -1.83 27.32
N ILE A 469 -12.91 -2.27 26.20
CA ILE A 469 -13.75 -1.39 25.37
C ILE A 469 -15.02 -1.13 26.19
N LYS A 470 -14.95 -0.18 27.13
CA LYS A 470 -16.14 0.42 27.70
C LYS A 470 -16.75 1.30 26.63
N ASP A 471 -17.99 0.96 26.31
CA ASP A 471 -18.94 1.73 25.54
C ASP A 471 -19.19 3.06 26.28
N SER A 472 -18.24 3.99 26.17
CA SER A 472 -18.51 5.39 26.49
C SER A 472 -18.95 6.01 25.18
N SER A 473 -20.26 6.13 25.02
CA SER A 473 -20.89 7.23 24.31
C SER A 473 -19.94 8.43 24.18
N SER A 474 -19.23 8.52 23.06
CA SER A 474 -18.70 9.81 22.65
C SER A 474 -19.94 10.66 22.42
N VAL A 475 -20.24 11.51 23.40
CA VAL A 475 -21.21 12.60 23.28
C VAL A 475 -21.00 13.19 21.89
N ASN A 476 -22.07 13.29 21.10
CA ASN A 476 -22.07 13.88 19.77
C ASN A 476 -21.42 15.27 19.82
N TRP A 477 -20.09 15.31 19.68
CA TRP A 477 -19.27 16.53 19.79
C TRP A 477 -19.51 17.48 18.62
N ILE A 478 -20.11 16.95 17.55
CA ILE A 478 -20.76 17.66 16.47
C ILE A 478 -22.27 17.48 16.67
N SER A 479 -23.00 18.58 16.80
CA SER A 479 -24.46 18.53 17.00
C SER A 479 -25.16 17.99 15.75
N GLN A 480 -26.38 17.47 15.91
CA GLN A 480 -27.17 17.00 14.78
C GLN A 480 -27.54 18.14 13.81
N SER A 481 -27.67 19.38 14.30
CA SER A 481 -27.86 20.57 13.45
C SER A 481 -26.61 20.83 12.59
N ALA A 482 -25.42 20.80 13.19
CA ALA A 482 -24.16 20.98 12.46
C ALA A 482 -23.96 19.87 11.42
N TRP A 483 -24.31 18.61 11.73
CA TRP A 483 -24.26 17.53 10.74
C TRP A 483 -25.17 17.75 9.54
N LYS A 484 -26.31 18.43 9.69
CA LYS A 484 -27.18 18.79 8.55
C LYS A 484 -26.50 19.82 7.65
N ASN A 485 -25.76 20.77 8.23
CA ASN A 485 -25.05 21.81 7.48
C ASN A 485 -23.76 21.26 6.82
N ILE A 486 -23.03 20.40 7.54
CA ILE A 486 -21.84 19.71 7.04
C ILE A 486 -22.22 18.80 5.88
N GLY A 487 -23.21 17.92 6.08
CA GLY A 487 -23.62 16.90 5.11
C GLY A 487 -22.98 15.52 5.36
N ASP A 488 -23.23 14.60 4.43
CA ASP A 488 -22.75 13.22 4.48
C ASP A 488 -21.42 13.07 3.72
N GLU A 489 -20.30 12.88 4.44
CA GLU A 489 -18.95 12.70 3.89
C GLU A 489 -18.91 11.58 2.81
N ASN A 490 -19.75 10.54 2.93
CA ASN A 490 -19.83 9.50 1.91
C ASN A 490 -20.17 10.08 0.52
N LYS A 491 -20.96 11.16 0.50
CA LYS A 491 -21.49 11.80 -0.72
C LYS A 491 -20.81 13.12 -1.06
N MET A 492 -19.80 13.55 -0.32
CA MET A 492 -19.05 14.79 -0.57
C MET A 492 -18.01 14.69 -1.70
N ILE A 493 -17.94 13.54 -2.36
CA ILE A 493 -17.09 13.30 -3.53
C ILE A 493 -17.95 13.24 -4.80
N ASP A 494 -17.31 13.34 -5.97
CA ASP A 494 -17.98 13.22 -7.26
C ASP A 494 -18.78 11.89 -7.36
N ARG A 495 -19.97 11.94 -7.95
CA ARG A 495 -20.87 10.78 -8.11
C ARG A 495 -20.23 9.63 -8.86
N TRP A 496 -19.28 9.91 -9.75
CA TRP A 496 -18.52 8.88 -10.47
C TRP A 496 -17.67 8.00 -9.53
N ALA A 497 -17.30 8.51 -8.36
CA ALA A 497 -16.52 7.77 -7.36
C ALA A 497 -17.37 7.07 -6.29
N TRP A 498 -18.70 7.19 -6.36
CA TRP A 498 -19.58 6.47 -5.46
C TRP A 498 -19.46 4.97 -5.70
N SER A 499 -18.98 4.23 -4.70
CA SER A 499 -18.78 2.77 -4.77
C SER A 499 -19.51 2.04 -3.65
N THR A 500 -19.82 0.76 -3.89
CA THR A 500 -20.46 -0.10 -2.88
C THR A 500 -19.54 -0.36 -1.69
N ARG A 501 -18.22 -0.40 -1.92
CA ARG A 501 -17.22 -0.42 -0.85
C ARG A 501 -17.33 0.80 0.06
N ARG A 502 -17.41 2.00 -0.53
CA ARG A 502 -17.56 3.25 0.22
C ARG A 502 -18.83 3.22 1.08
N ASP A 503 -19.97 2.88 0.48
CA ASP A 503 -21.24 2.77 1.20
C ASP A 503 -21.15 1.79 2.38
N ARG A 504 -20.50 0.64 2.18
CA ARG A 504 -20.28 -0.37 3.24
C ARG A 504 -19.38 0.17 4.37
N GLU A 505 -18.25 0.78 4.05
CA GLU A 505 -17.31 1.31 5.06
C GLU A 505 -17.90 2.51 5.84
N PHE A 506 -18.78 3.31 5.22
CA PHE A 506 -19.49 4.39 5.90
C PHE A 506 -20.68 3.90 6.74
N ALA A 507 -21.30 2.78 6.37
CA ALA A 507 -22.34 2.11 7.18
C ALA A 507 -21.77 1.39 8.41
N GLU A 508 -20.50 0.98 8.38
CA GLU A 508 -19.80 0.46 9.55
C GLU A 508 -19.58 1.55 10.61
N LYS A 509 -19.76 1.17 11.89
CA LYS A 509 -19.49 2.08 13.00
C LYS A 509 -18.03 2.55 12.94
N PRO A 510 -17.74 3.87 13.02
CA PRO A 510 -16.38 4.36 13.06
C PRO A 510 -15.59 3.68 14.17
N ARG A 511 -14.33 3.31 13.89
CA ARG A 511 -13.40 2.85 14.94
C ARG A 511 -13.24 3.99 15.96
N ASP A 512 -13.68 3.79 17.19
CA ASP A 512 -13.58 4.81 18.25
C ASP A 512 -12.14 4.90 18.76
N LEU A 513 -11.34 5.69 18.05
CA LEU A 513 -10.01 6.06 18.46
C LEU A 513 -10.14 7.40 19.19
N LYS A 514 -9.75 7.44 20.47
CA LYS A 514 -9.62 8.68 21.22
C LYS A 514 -8.63 9.57 20.47
N ARG A 515 -9.12 10.66 19.86
CA ARG A 515 -8.34 11.65 19.11
C ARG A 515 -8.54 13.02 19.73
N ASN A 516 -7.50 13.86 19.64
CA ASN A 516 -7.61 15.27 19.99
C ASN A 516 -8.58 15.96 19.02
N ARG A 517 -9.44 16.84 19.55
CA ARG A 517 -10.50 17.51 18.78
C ARG A 517 -10.46 19.01 19.05
N MET A 518 -10.77 19.82 18.05
CA MET A 518 -10.96 21.26 18.20
C MET A 518 -12.27 21.69 17.54
N VAL A 519 -12.88 22.76 18.04
CA VAL A 519 -14.05 23.37 17.42
C VAL A 519 -13.77 24.85 17.24
N LEU A 520 -13.51 25.25 15.99
CA LEU A 520 -13.07 26.60 15.66
C LEU A 520 -14.09 27.27 14.75
N LYS A 521 -14.65 28.39 15.18
CA LYS A 521 -15.35 29.31 14.29
C LYS A 521 -14.34 30.05 13.43
N TYR A 522 -14.71 30.38 12.21
CA TYR A 522 -13.87 31.17 11.31
C TYR A 522 -14.60 32.41 10.79
N GLN A 523 -13.85 33.49 10.64
CA GLN A 523 -14.31 34.72 9.98
C GLN A 523 -13.30 35.12 8.92
N THR A 524 -13.80 35.38 7.72
CA THR A 524 -13.01 35.88 6.59
C THR A 524 -13.93 36.44 5.50
N THR A 525 -13.43 37.37 4.70
CA THR A 525 -14.12 37.94 3.53
C THR A 525 -13.70 37.22 2.25
N ASP A 526 -12.40 37.16 1.98
CA ASP A 526 -11.78 36.63 0.74
C ASP A 526 -10.67 35.60 1.01
N GLY A 527 -10.40 35.30 2.29
CA GLY A 527 -9.32 34.42 2.70
C GLY A 527 -7.95 35.08 2.84
N SER A 528 -7.82 36.39 2.58
CA SER A 528 -6.55 37.12 2.79
C SER A 528 -6.19 37.22 4.27
N SER A 529 -7.20 37.39 5.13
CA SER A 529 -7.10 37.28 6.58
C SER A 529 -8.22 36.38 7.12
N ILE A 530 -7.86 35.47 8.01
CA ILE A 530 -8.79 34.54 8.67
C ILE A 530 -8.62 34.68 10.17
N ILE A 531 -9.73 34.90 10.87
CA ILE A 531 -9.78 34.84 12.32
C ILE A 531 -10.38 33.49 12.70
N LEU A 532 -9.63 32.68 13.46
CA LEU A 532 -10.10 31.42 14.04
C LEU A 532 -10.29 31.59 15.53
N TYR A 533 -11.43 31.20 16.07
CA TYR A 533 -11.68 31.25 17.51
C TYR A 533 -12.63 30.17 18.00
N GLY A 534 -12.46 29.69 19.22
CA GLY A 534 -13.29 28.62 19.77
C GLY A 534 -12.57 27.82 20.82
N LYS A 535 -12.62 26.49 20.73
CA LYS A 535 -11.98 25.57 21.67
C LYS A 535 -10.88 24.74 21.00
N ASN A 536 -9.69 24.72 21.60
CA ASN A 536 -8.54 23.91 21.14
C ASN A 536 -8.61 22.45 21.64
N GLU A 537 -7.55 21.67 21.43
CA GLU A 537 -7.50 20.26 21.84
C GLU A 537 -7.56 20.02 23.35
N ASN A 538 -7.26 21.03 24.16
CA ASN A 538 -7.29 20.97 25.62
C ASN A 538 -8.58 21.56 26.20
N SER A 539 -9.55 21.92 25.35
CA SER A 539 -10.77 22.65 25.74
C SER A 539 -10.54 24.08 26.27
N ASP A 540 -9.35 24.64 26.03
CA ASP A 540 -9.05 26.05 26.27
C ASP A 540 -9.67 26.92 25.18
N SER A 541 -10.02 28.16 25.53
CA SER A 541 -10.44 29.15 24.54
C SER A 541 -9.22 29.57 23.71
N ILE A 542 -9.35 29.53 22.38
CA ILE A 542 -8.28 29.91 21.46
C ILE A 542 -8.77 31.02 20.53
N TYR A 543 -7.90 31.96 20.19
CA TYR A 543 -8.10 32.99 19.18
C TYR A 543 -6.82 33.15 18.35
N VAL A 544 -6.92 33.06 17.03
CA VAL A 544 -5.79 33.08 16.10
C VAL A 544 -6.13 33.95 14.91
N VAL A 545 -5.24 34.89 14.57
CA VAL A 545 -5.34 35.66 13.33
C VAL A 545 -4.30 35.14 12.34
N LEU A 546 -4.78 34.78 11.16
CA LEU A 546 -4.03 34.15 10.07
C LEU A 546 -4.00 35.09 8.86
N ASN A 547 -2.82 35.52 8.46
CA ASN A 547 -2.63 36.35 7.27
C ASN A 547 -2.03 35.53 6.13
N ARG A 548 -2.75 35.45 5.00
CA ARG A 548 -2.33 34.68 3.83
C ARG A 548 -1.05 35.26 3.27
N TYR A 549 -0.15 34.38 2.86
CA TYR A 549 1.04 34.78 2.12
C TYR A 549 1.31 33.79 0.98
N GLU A 550 1.85 34.31 -0.12
CA GLU A 550 2.27 33.48 -1.24
C GLU A 550 3.72 33.03 -1.03
N ARG A 551 3.90 31.77 -0.63
CA ARG A 551 5.22 31.15 -0.55
C ARG A 551 5.68 30.74 -1.96
N LYS A 552 6.78 31.33 -2.44
CA LYS A 552 7.44 30.90 -3.68
C LYS A 552 8.22 29.62 -3.41
N TYR A 553 7.65 28.47 -3.79
CA TYR A 553 8.36 27.20 -3.76
C TYR A 553 9.29 27.07 -4.96
N VAL A 554 10.49 26.53 -4.75
CA VAL A 554 11.44 26.22 -5.83
C VAL A 554 10.90 25.09 -6.71
N LEU A 555 10.17 24.15 -6.10
CA LEU A 555 9.54 23.06 -6.82
C LEU A 555 8.36 23.58 -7.67
N PRO A 556 8.30 23.25 -8.96
CA PRO A 556 7.13 23.56 -9.78
C PRO A 556 5.92 22.74 -9.31
N LYS A 557 4.72 23.23 -9.64
CA LYS A 557 3.49 22.47 -9.43
C LYS A 557 3.54 21.15 -10.23
N SER A 558 2.97 20.09 -9.67
CA SER A 558 2.87 18.81 -10.38
C SER A 558 2.09 18.97 -11.68
N SER A 559 2.58 18.33 -12.75
CA SER A 559 1.85 18.18 -14.01
C SER A 559 0.69 17.18 -13.92
N LEU A 560 0.69 16.32 -12.89
CA LEU A 560 -0.34 15.31 -12.63
C LEU A 560 -0.77 15.41 -11.17
N ASN A 561 -2.01 15.86 -10.92
CA ASN A 561 -2.54 16.05 -9.58
C ASN A 561 -3.66 15.04 -9.32
N ALA A 562 -3.56 14.34 -8.20
CA ALA A 562 -4.60 13.44 -7.73
C ALA A 562 -5.69 14.24 -7.01
N GLY A 563 -6.95 13.87 -7.22
CA GLY A 563 -8.12 14.54 -6.68
C GLY A 563 -8.54 15.80 -7.46
N LYS A 564 -9.84 16.06 -7.44
CA LYS A 564 -10.49 17.23 -8.05
C LYS A 564 -11.27 17.93 -6.95
N TYR A 565 -10.71 19.03 -6.44
CA TYR A 565 -11.16 19.72 -5.22
C TYR A 565 -11.72 21.13 -5.46
#